data_AF-A0A7K4MWC4-F1
#
_entry.id   AF-A0A7K4MWC4-F1
#
_cell.length_a   1.000
_cell.length_b   1.000
_cell.length_c   1.000
_cell.angle_alpha   90.00
_cell.angle_beta   90.00
_cell.angle_gamma   90.00
#
_symmetry.space_group_name_H-M   'P 1'
#
loop_
_entity.id
_entity.type
_entity.pdbx_description
1 polymer ?
#
loop_
_entity_poly.entity_id
_entity_poly.type
_entity_poly.pdbx_seq_one_letter_code
_entity_poly.pdbx_strand_id
1 'polypeptide(L)'
;MTKKEYSKDKHKDVRTRLVKDGINTTVFKLLLKDCNIYTRTKLYTFIISKENVKYLKEHKNQLTKALNHELSLFLGRFNNSPDIPGKLEEKQKRPALNKIDSLENVRIAKNRCFYCNEKGTEFAQDHFIPWNYIYATEKHNMVPACTSCNSSKHDKLATEHFLDKIIQRNKKLELSAGYSESFMKSQWENCRIGYHGEDELLWQNA
;
A
#
# COMPACT_ATOMS: atom_id res chain seq x y z
N MET A 1 -27.17 2.39 -32.73
CA MET A 1 -26.26 3.40 -33.34
C MET A 1 -24.87 2.80 -33.47
N THR A 2 -24.21 2.91 -34.64
CA THR A 2 -22.85 2.34 -34.85
C THR A 2 -21.76 3.25 -34.24
N LYS A 3 -20.56 2.72 -33.96
CA LYS A 3 -19.41 3.52 -33.47
C LYS A 3 -19.02 4.64 -34.44
N LYS A 4 -19.13 4.37 -35.76
CA LYS A 4 -18.85 5.35 -36.82
C LYS A 4 -19.88 6.48 -36.82
N GLU A 5 -21.15 6.16 -36.63
CA GLU A 5 -22.22 7.17 -36.52
C GLU A 5 -22.04 8.03 -35.27
N TYR A 6 -21.76 7.40 -34.13
CA TYR A 6 -21.57 8.11 -32.85
C TYR A 6 -20.34 9.02 -32.81
N SER A 7 -19.37 8.82 -33.72
CA SER A 7 -18.16 9.63 -33.80
C SER A 7 -18.35 10.97 -34.52
N LYS A 8 -19.49 11.18 -35.18
CA LYS A 8 -19.81 12.43 -35.90
C LYS A 8 -19.98 13.61 -34.94
N ASP A 9 -19.71 14.82 -35.42
CA ASP A 9 -19.72 16.04 -34.60
C ASP A 9 -21.07 16.36 -33.98
N LYS A 10 -22.18 15.95 -34.61
CA LYS A 10 -23.53 16.08 -34.02
C LYS A 10 -23.69 15.38 -32.66
N HIS A 11 -22.80 14.46 -32.29
CA HIS A 11 -22.79 13.76 -31.00
C HIS A 11 -21.66 14.21 -30.06
N LYS A 12 -20.95 15.30 -30.38
CA LYS A 12 -19.83 15.81 -29.57
C LYS A 12 -20.23 16.11 -28.12
N ASP A 13 -21.39 16.73 -27.91
CA ASP A 13 -21.84 17.10 -26.57
C ASP A 13 -22.15 15.88 -25.71
N VAL A 14 -22.80 14.86 -26.30
CA VAL A 14 -23.09 13.59 -25.64
C VAL A 14 -21.79 12.86 -25.27
N ARG A 15 -20.81 12.81 -26.18
CA ARG A 15 -19.49 12.23 -25.91
C ARG A 15 -18.76 12.96 -24.78
N THR A 16 -18.81 14.29 -24.78
CA THR A 16 -18.18 15.12 -23.75
C THR A 16 -18.82 14.90 -22.39
N ARG A 17 -20.16 14.80 -22.33
CA ARG A 17 -20.90 14.50 -21.11
C ARG A 17 -20.54 13.13 -20.55
N LEU A 18 -20.49 12.10 -21.40
CA LEU A 18 -20.06 10.75 -21.01
C LEU A 18 -18.66 10.72 -20.35
N VAL A 19 -17.71 11.47 -20.89
CA VAL A 19 -16.36 11.59 -20.32
C VAL A 19 -16.39 12.34 -18.99
N LYS A 20 -17.18 13.41 -18.90
CA LYS A 20 -17.33 14.22 -17.67
C LYS A 20 -17.98 13.41 -16.54
N ASP A 21 -18.99 12.61 -16.85
CA ASP A 21 -19.74 11.82 -15.88
C ASP A 21 -19.00 10.54 -15.49
N GLY A 22 -18.20 9.98 -16.41
CA GLY A 22 -17.45 8.75 -16.19
C GLY A 22 -16.07 8.92 -15.53
N ILE A 23 -15.47 10.11 -15.56
CA ILE A 23 -14.12 10.36 -15.04
C ILE A 23 -14.12 11.60 -14.14
N ASN A 24 -13.65 11.44 -12.90
CA ASN A 24 -13.55 12.53 -11.94
C ASN A 24 -12.65 13.66 -12.47
N THR A 25 -13.05 14.91 -12.26
CA THR A 25 -12.34 16.10 -12.76
C THR A 25 -10.90 16.22 -12.25
N THR A 26 -10.60 15.64 -11.09
CA THR A 26 -9.26 15.56 -10.50
C THR A 26 -8.33 14.69 -11.33
N VAL A 27 -8.82 13.60 -11.91
CA VAL A 27 -8.00 12.69 -12.75
C VAL A 27 -7.40 13.45 -13.93
N PHE A 28 -8.16 14.33 -14.58
CA PHE A 28 -7.67 15.12 -15.71
C PHE A 28 -6.54 16.10 -15.35
N LYS A 29 -6.40 16.46 -14.07
CA LYS A 29 -5.30 17.29 -13.58
C LYS A 29 -4.03 16.48 -13.34
N LEU A 30 -4.18 15.19 -13.03
CA LEU A 30 -3.10 14.24 -12.74
C LEU A 30 -2.58 13.52 -13.98
N LEU A 31 -3.32 13.60 -15.10
CA LEU A 31 -2.88 13.13 -16.40
C LEU A 31 -1.51 13.73 -16.78
N LEU A 32 -0.56 12.85 -17.13
CA LEU A 32 0.79 13.21 -17.52
C LEU A 32 0.77 14.16 -18.74
N LYS A 33 1.65 15.16 -18.74
CA LYS A 33 1.71 16.17 -19.83
C LYS A 33 2.84 15.91 -20.82
N ASP A 34 3.76 15.03 -20.45
CA ASP A 34 4.99 14.68 -21.12
C ASP A 34 4.88 13.36 -21.92
N CYS A 35 3.73 12.69 -21.88
CA CYS A 35 3.49 11.52 -22.70
C CYS A 35 3.04 11.91 -24.12
N ASN A 36 3.81 11.53 -25.14
CA ASN A 36 3.47 11.68 -26.58
C ASN A 36 2.30 10.76 -27.03
N ILE A 37 1.38 10.43 -26.11
CA ILE A 37 0.25 9.52 -26.33
C ILE A 37 -0.99 10.32 -26.76
N TYR A 38 -1.23 11.46 -26.13
CA TYR A 38 -2.38 12.33 -26.41
C TYR A 38 -2.04 13.81 -26.28
N THR A 39 -2.86 14.66 -26.88
CA THR A 39 -2.85 16.11 -26.67
C THR A 39 -4.17 16.55 -26.04
N ARG A 40 -4.09 17.21 -24.89
CA ARG A 40 -5.27 17.80 -24.25
C ARG A 40 -5.56 19.17 -24.85
N THR A 41 -6.70 19.31 -25.53
CA THR A 41 -7.11 20.58 -26.16
C THR A 41 -8.10 21.36 -25.31
N LYS A 42 -8.96 20.67 -24.56
CA LYS A 42 -9.89 21.25 -23.57
C LYS A 42 -9.93 20.34 -22.34
N LEU A 43 -10.58 20.81 -21.26
CA LEU A 43 -10.63 20.09 -19.98
C LEU A 43 -11.07 18.61 -20.11
N TYR A 44 -12.04 18.34 -20.99
CA TYR A 44 -12.60 17.00 -21.24
C TYR A 44 -12.37 16.52 -22.68
N THR A 45 -11.40 17.10 -23.39
CA THR A 45 -11.17 16.79 -24.81
C THR A 45 -9.70 16.48 -25.05
N PHE A 46 -9.48 15.27 -25.56
CA PHE A 46 -8.17 14.71 -25.85
C PHE A 46 -8.12 14.28 -27.32
N ILE A 47 -6.99 14.52 -27.96
CA ILE A 47 -6.69 14.05 -29.30
C ILE A 47 -5.61 12.98 -29.16
N ILE A 48 -5.86 11.80 -29.72
CA ILE A 48 -4.92 10.68 -29.76
C ILE A 48 -4.57 10.44 -31.22
N SER A 49 -3.28 10.28 -31.54
CA SER A 49 -2.84 10.01 -32.91
C SER A 49 -3.38 8.66 -33.40
N LYS A 50 -3.58 8.52 -34.72
CA LYS A 50 -4.02 7.24 -35.30
C LYS A 50 -3.02 6.12 -35.04
N GLU A 51 -1.74 6.44 -35.04
CA GLU A 51 -0.65 5.52 -34.72
C GLU A 51 -0.77 4.97 -33.29
N ASN A 52 -0.92 5.85 -32.30
CA ASN A 52 -1.13 5.44 -30.91
C ASN A 52 -2.41 4.61 -30.76
N VAL A 53 -3.51 4.98 -31.43
CA VAL A 53 -4.74 4.17 -31.41
C VAL A 53 -4.52 2.79 -32.01
N LYS A 54 -3.73 2.66 -33.08
CA LYS A 54 -3.40 1.38 -33.70
C LYS A 54 -2.55 0.53 -32.73
N TYR A 55 -1.50 1.11 -32.15
CA TYR A 55 -0.66 0.46 -31.14
C TYR A 55 -1.49 -0.05 -29.95
N LEU A 56 -2.34 0.80 -29.37
CA LEU A 56 -3.21 0.43 -28.23
C LEU A 56 -4.15 -0.74 -28.57
N LYS A 57 -4.61 -0.83 -29.82
CA LYS A 57 -5.46 -1.94 -30.28
C LYS A 57 -4.65 -3.23 -30.46
N GLU A 58 -3.49 -3.14 -31.11
CA GLU A 58 -2.62 -4.29 -31.39
C GLU A 58 -2.06 -4.90 -30.10
N HIS A 59 -1.78 -4.07 -29.09
CA HIS A 59 -1.23 -4.50 -27.81
C HIS A 59 -2.26 -4.51 -26.66
N LYS A 60 -3.56 -4.51 -26.97
CA LYS A 60 -4.63 -4.40 -25.97
C LYS A 60 -4.46 -5.38 -24.82
N ASN A 61 -4.12 -6.63 -25.11
CA ASN A 61 -4.01 -7.69 -24.10
C ASN A 61 -2.83 -7.44 -23.15
N GLN A 62 -1.67 -7.05 -23.68
CA GLN A 62 -0.48 -6.72 -22.89
C GLN A 62 -0.72 -5.49 -22.03
N LEU A 63 -1.31 -4.43 -22.61
CA LEU A 63 -1.63 -3.20 -21.89
C LEU A 63 -2.66 -3.43 -20.78
N THR A 64 -3.68 -4.27 -21.03
CA THR A 64 -4.67 -4.63 -19.99
C THR A 64 -4.01 -5.39 -18.84
N LYS A 65 -3.10 -6.33 -19.14
CA LYS A 65 -2.35 -7.04 -18.11
C LYS A 65 -1.43 -6.10 -17.32
N ALA A 66 -0.73 -5.18 -17.99
CA ALA A 66 0.09 -4.18 -17.32
C ALA A 66 -0.74 -3.26 -16.40
N LEU A 67 -1.90 -2.78 -16.88
CA LEU A 67 -2.83 -2.00 -16.06
C LEU A 67 -3.33 -2.79 -14.85
N ASN A 68 -3.70 -4.05 -15.04
CA ASN A 68 -4.14 -4.91 -13.92
C ASN A 68 -3.01 -5.18 -12.93
N HIS A 69 -1.76 -5.28 -13.38
CA HIS A 69 -0.59 -5.40 -12.50
C HIS A 69 -0.40 -4.14 -11.65
N GLU A 70 -0.42 -2.96 -12.26
CA GLU A 70 -0.33 -1.68 -11.53
C GLU A 70 -1.47 -1.51 -10.51
N LEU A 71 -2.69 -1.90 -10.88
CA LEU A 71 -3.82 -1.92 -9.95
C LEU A 71 -3.62 -2.93 -8.82
N SER A 72 -3.04 -4.10 -9.12
CA SER A 72 -2.75 -5.12 -8.10
C SER A 72 -1.68 -4.63 -7.12
N LEU A 73 -0.61 -3.98 -7.61
CA LEU A 73 0.41 -3.33 -6.77
C LEU A 73 -0.17 -2.20 -5.91
N PHE A 74 -1.11 -1.43 -6.46
CA PHE A 74 -1.78 -0.37 -5.70
C PHE A 74 -2.68 -0.94 -4.61
N LEU A 75 -3.54 -1.92 -4.95
CA LEU A 75 -4.49 -2.53 -4.03
C LEU A 75 -3.80 -3.40 -2.97
N GLY A 76 -2.68 -4.04 -3.31
CA GLY A 76 -1.89 -4.88 -2.39
C GLY A 76 -1.52 -4.14 -1.10
N ARG A 77 -1.28 -2.83 -1.18
CA ARG A 77 -0.95 -1.96 -0.02
C ARG A 77 -2.10 -1.80 0.98
N PHE A 78 -3.33 -2.08 0.57
CA PHE A 78 -4.53 -1.90 1.40
C PHE A 78 -5.17 -3.23 1.82
N ASN A 79 -4.66 -4.36 1.33
CA ASN A 79 -5.26 -5.67 1.57
C ASN A 79 -4.71 -6.34 2.84
N ASN A 80 -5.48 -7.27 3.40
CA ASN A 80 -5.08 -8.09 4.56
C ASN A 80 -4.32 -9.37 4.20
N SER A 81 -3.97 -9.50 2.93
CA SER A 81 -3.25 -10.64 2.37
C SER A 81 -1.79 -10.28 2.09
N PRO A 82 -0.90 -11.26 1.97
CA PRO A 82 0.46 -11.02 1.46
C PRO A 82 0.44 -10.18 0.17
N ASP A 83 1.33 -9.18 0.07
CA ASP A 83 1.53 -8.42 -1.17
C ASP A 83 2.27 -9.27 -2.21
N ILE A 84 1.60 -10.30 -2.75
CA ILE A 84 2.16 -11.20 -3.77
C ILE A 84 2.66 -10.41 -4.99
N PRO A 85 1.90 -9.45 -5.56
CA PRO A 85 2.38 -8.68 -6.70
C PRO A 85 3.68 -7.93 -6.40
N GLY A 86 3.77 -7.25 -5.25
CA GLY A 86 4.98 -6.55 -4.83
C GLY A 86 6.17 -7.49 -4.64
N LYS A 87 5.93 -8.72 -4.14
CA LYS A 87 6.97 -9.75 -3.93
C LYS A 87 7.52 -10.35 -5.22
N LEU A 88 6.78 -10.28 -6.33
CA LEU A 88 7.23 -10.76 -7.64
C LEU A 88 8.13 -9.76 -8.37
N GLU A 89 8.25 -8.53 -7.87
CA GLU A 89 9.13 -7.52 -8.46
C GLU A 89 10.62 -7.91 -8.28
N GLU A 90 11.42 -7.73 -9.32
CA GLU A 90 12.85 -8.12 -9.29
C GLU A 90 13.65 -7.35 -8.22
N LYS A 91 13.28 -6.09 -7.97
CA LYS A 91 13.95 -5.20 -7.01
C LYS A 91 13.09 -4.96 -5.78
N GLN A 92 13.35 -5.74 -4.76
CA GLN A 92 12.71 -5.59 -3.46
C GLN A 92 13.44 -4.50 -2.65
N LYS A 93 12.84 -3.31 -2.52
CA LYS A 93 13.36 -2.25 -1.62
C LYS A 93 12.53 -2.23 -0.34
N ARG A 94 13.16 -2.52 0.79
CA ARG A 94 12.56 -2.33 2.13
C ARG A 94 12.72 -0.85 2.54
N PRO A 95 11.66 -0.04 2.55
CA PRO A 95 11.77 1.35 2.98
C PRO A 95 11.95 1.43 4.49
N ALA A 96 12.75 2.40 4.95
CA ALA A 96 12.82 2.79 6.35
C ALA A 96 11.61 3.66 6.71
N LEU A 97 11.17 3.58 7.98
CA LEU A 97 10.18 4.51 8.51
C LEU A 97 10.75 5.93 8.48
N ASN A 98 9.93 6.92 8.11
CA ASN A 98 10.40 8.30 8.09
C ASN A 98 10.81 8.77 9.50
N LYS A 99 11.70 9.76 9.55
CA LYS A 99 12.30 10.24 10.80
C LYS A 99 11.27 10.79 11.79
N ILE A 100 10.22 11.45 11.30
CA ILE A 100 9.18 12.06 12.14
C ILE A 100 8.40 10.97 12.88
N ASP A 101 7.92 9.96 12.16
CA ASP A 101 7.19 8.83 12.74
C ASP A 101 8.07 7.99 13.67
N SER A 102 9.35 7.81 13.33
CA SER A 102 10.32 7.12 14.18
C SER A 102 10.48 7.81 15.54
N LEU A 103 10.67 9.14 15.54
CA LEU A 103 10.78 9.93 16.77
C LEU A 103 9.49 9.91 17.59
N GLU A 104 8.33 9.98 16.94
CA GLU A 104 7.04 9.91 17.61
C GLU A 104 6.79 8.54 18.27
N ASN A 105 7.14 7.45 17.58
CA ASN A 105 7.07 6.09 18.13
C ASN A 105 7.88 5.97 19.42
N VAL A 106 9.12 6.46 19.43
CA VAL A 106 9.99 6.45 20.62
C VAL A 106 9.41 7.33 21.74
N ARG A 107 8.86 8.50 21.39
CA ARG A 107 8.21 9.41 22.35
C ARG A 107 7.00 8.77 23.02
N ILE A 108 6.10 8.14 22.25
CA ILE A 108 4.91 7.46 22.76
C ILE A 108 5.30 6.29 23.66
N ALA A 109 6.37 5.58 23.31
CA ALA A 109 6.95 4.51 24.12
C ALA A 109 7.74 5.02 25.35
N LYS A 110 7.85 6.35 25.54
CA LYS A 110 8.58 7.00 26.64
C LYS A 110 10.06 6.58 26.72
N ASN A 111 10.72 6.45 25.57
CA ASN A 111 12.11 5.96 25.47
C ASN A 111 12.29 4.55 26.03
N ARG A 112 11.35 3.64 25.73
CA ARG A 112 11.38 2.25 26.20
C ARG A 112 11.15 1.30 25.04
N CYS A 113 11.80 0.14 25.10
CA CYS A 113 11.58 -0.94 24.14
C CYS A 113 10.12 -1.40 24.21
N PHE A 114 9.49 -1.56 23.05
CA PHE A 114 8.13 -2.07 22.94
C PHE A 114 8.00 -3.50 23.46
N TYR A 115 9.04 -4.31 23.37
CA TYR A 115 8.99 -5.71 23.82
C TYR A 115 9.35 -5.82 25.31
N CYS A 116 10.64 -5.74 25.66
CA CYS A 116 11.12 -5.97 27.03
C CYS A 116 10.79 -4.85 28.02
N ASN A 117 10.31 -3.70 27.51
CA ASN A 117 10.04 -2.56 28.38
C ASN A 117 11.31 -2.16 29.15
N GLU A 118 12.48 -2.13 28.49
CA GLU A 118 13.70 -1.51 29.06
C GLU A 118 13.90 -0.10 28.52
N LYS A 119 14.47 0.79 29.35
CA LYS A 119 14.82 2.15 28.91
C LYS A 119 16.02 2.13 27.98
N GLY A 120 16.06 3.04 27.02
CA GLY A 120 17.18 3.16 26.08
C GLY A 120 17.24 4.54 25.45
N THR A 121 18.38 4.85 24.83
CA THR A 121 18.61 6.09 24.08
C THR A 121 18.46 5.90 22.57
N GLU A 122 18.66 4.67 22.10
CA GLU A 122 18.58 4.30 20.68
C GLU A 122 17.70 3.06 20.52
N PHE A 123 16.83 3.09 19.51
CA PHE A 123 15.91 2.00 19.19
C PHE A 123 15.89 1.77 17.68
N ALA A 124 15.90 0.50 17.29
CA ALA A 124 15.51 0.10 15.95
C ALA A 124 13.99 0.31 15.79
N GLN A 125 13.54 0.57 14.56
CA GLN A 125 12.12 0.53 14.22
C GLN A 125 11.82 -0.87 13.68
N ASP A 126 11.19 -1.70 14.49
CA ASP A 126 10.84 -3.09 14.14
C ASP A 126 9.42 -3.16 13.56
N HIS A 127 9.21 -4.08 12.63
CA HIS A 127 7.90 -4.43 12.09
C HIS A 127 7.25 -5.48 12.99
N PHE A 128 6.19 -5.12 13.71
CA PHE A 128 5.51 -6.04 14.60
C PHE A 128 4.98 -7.27 13.84
N ILE A 129 4.17 -7.06 12.80
CA ILE A 129 3.90 -8.07 11.78
C ILE A 129 5.08 -8.08 10.79
N PRO A 130 5.71 -9.25 10.52
CA PRO A 130 6.90 -9.34 9.68
C PRO A 130 6.75 -8.63 8.33
N TRP A 131 7.76 -7.84 7.96
CA TRP A 131 7.77 -7.16 6.66
C TRP A 131 7.71 -8.15 5.49
N ASN A 132 8.34 -9.32 5.63
CA ASN A 132 8.27 -10.38 4.61
C ASN A 132 6.83 -10.87 4.37
N TYR A 133 5.90 -10.65 5.32
CA TYR A 133 4.49 -10.94 5.15
C TYR A 133 3.73 -9.76 4.52
N ILE A 134 3.71 -8.59 5.18
CA ILE A 134 2.87 -7.44 4.78
C ILE A 134 3.47 -6.56 3.68
N TYR A 135 4.78 -6.59 3.49
CA TYR A 135 5.53 -5.79 2.51
C TYR A 135 5.34 -4.26 2.61
N ALA A 136 4.90 -3.75 3.78
CA ALA A 136 4.65 -2.33 4.04
C ALA A 136 5.43 -1.83 5.28
N THR A 137 5.87 -0.58 5.25
CA THR A 137 6.50 0.10 6.40
C THR A 137 5.66 1.30 6.78
N GLU A 138 4.72 1.08 7.70
CA GLU A 138 3.78 2.11 8.15
C GLU A 138 3.66 2.14 9.67
N LYS A 139 3.44 3.34 10.20
CA LYS A 139 3.51 3.66 11.63
C LYS A 139 2.68 2.71 12.52
N HIS A 140 1.51 2.27 12.05
CA HIS A 140 0.62 1.37 12.78
C HIS A 140 1.29 0.01 13.11
N ASN A 141 2.24 -0.43 12.29
CA ASN A 141 2.97 -1.70 12.46
C ASN A 141 4.42 -1.52 12.93
N MET A 142 4.94 -0.29 12.98
CA MET A 142 6.30 -0.02 13.43
C MET A 142 6.37 0.21 14.94
N VAL A 143 7.30 -0.42 15.65
CA VAL A 143 7.51 -0.27 17.09
C VAL A 143 8.99 -0.03 17.42
N PRO A 144 9.31 0.75 18.48
CA PRO A 144 10.69 0.92 18.91
C PRO A 144 11.17 -0.34 19.64
N ALA A 145 12.23 -0.98 19.16
CA ALA A 145 12.80 -2.19 19.75
C ALA A 145 14.28 -1.99 20.07
N CYS A 146 14.74 -2.50 21.22
CA CYS A 146 16.17 -2.58 21.50
C CYS A 146 16.82 -3.66 20.61
N THR A 147 18.15 -3.59 20.46
CA THR A 147 18.91 -4.52 19.61
C THR A 147 18.68 -5.98 19.98
N SER A 148 18.60 -6.32 21.27
CA SER A 148 18.38 -7.71 21.72
C SER A 148 17.02 -8.24 21.29
N CYS A 149 15.93 -7.53 21.57
CA CYS A 149 14.58 -7.97 21.17
C CYS A 149 14.43 -8.00 19.66
N ASN A 150 14.90 -6.98 18.93
CA ASN A 150 14.80 -6.90 17.47
C ASN A 150 15.51 -8.08 16.80
N SER A 151 16.74 -8.38 17.20
CA SER A 151 17.51 -9.50 16.66
C SER A 151 16.95 -10.86 17.05
N SER A 152 16.37 -10.98 18.26
CA SER A 152 15.72 -12.22 18.73
C SER A 152 14.42 -12.52 18.00
N LYS A 153 13.61 -11.49 17.72
CA LYS A 153 12.33 -11.61 17.01
C LYS A 153 12.55 -11.90 15.53
N HIS A 154 13.44 -11.15 14.86
CA HIS A 154 13.65 -11.25 13.42
C HIS A 154 12.30 -11.21 12.66
N ASP A 155 12.05 -12.19 11.80
CA ASP A 155 10.81 -12.32 11.02
C ASP A 155 9.75 -13.19 11.71
N LYS A 156 9.91 -13.52 12.99
CA LYS A 156 8.91 -14.29 13.76
C LYS A 156 7.75 -13.39 14.18
N LEU A 157 6.56 -13.99 14.27
CA LEU A 157 5.38 -13.34 14.80
C LEU A 157 5.40 -13.38 16.34
N ALA A 158 5.15 -12.24 16.98
CA ALA A 158 5.08 -12.14 18.43
C ALA A 158 3.71 -12.61 18.99
N THR A 159 3.69 -13.07 20.23
CA THR A 159 2.47 -13.57 20.92
C THR A 159 1.35 -12.52 21.03
N GLU A 160 0.13 -13.00 21.28
CA GLU A 160 -1.08 -12.19 21.40
C GLU A 160 -0.98 -11.07 22.45
N HIS A 161 -0.21 -11.26 23.52
CA HIS A 161 0.05 -10.19 24.49
C HIS A 161 0.64 -8.93 23.83
N PHE A 162 1.54 -9.10 22.87
CA PHE A 162 2.10 -7.97 22.13
C PHE A 162 1.12 -7.40 21.09
N LEU A 163 0.17 -8.21 20.59
CA LEU A 163 -0.93 -7.73 19.75
C LEU A 163 -1.82 -6.75 20.54
N ASP A 164 -2.21 -7.11 21.76
CA ASP A 164 -2.97 -6.20 22.62
C ASP A 164 -2.19 -4.92 22.91
N LYS A 165 -0.89 -5.05 23.18
CA LYS A 165 -0.01 -3.92 23.45
C LYS A 165 0.08 -2.95 22.26
N ILE A 166 0.23 -3.47 21.02
CA ILE A 166 0.31 -2.61 19.84
C ILE A 166 -1.04 -1.97 19.51
N ILE A 167 -2.16 -2.67 19.74
CA ILE A 167 -3.51 -2.10 19.59
C ILE A 167 -3.70 -0.91 20.54
N GLN A 168 -3.33 -1.06 21.81
CA GLN A 168 -3.42 0.03 22.79
C GLN A 168 -2.48 1.19 22.46
N ARG A 169 -1.30 0.90 21.89
CA ARG A 169 -0.39 1.93 21.36
C ARG A 169 -1.02 2.66 20.18
N ASN A 170 -1.61 1.93 19.23
CA ASN A 170 -2.19 2.50 18.01
C ASN A 170 -3.34 3.45 18.30
N LYS A 171 -4.07 3.27 19.41
CA LYS A 171 -5.08 4.24 19.90
C LYS A 171 -4.52 5.62 20.27
N LYS A 172 -3.20 5.73 20.47
CA LYS A 172 -2.48 7.00 20.76
C LYS A 172 -1.91 7.66 19.52
N LEU A 173 -2.07 7.04 18.35
CA LEU A 173 -1.57 7.53 17.07
C LEU A 173 -2.71 8.15 16.27
N GLU A 174 -2.40 9.21 15.53
CA GLU A 174 -3.27 9.69 14.45
C GLU A 174 -3.07 8.77 13.23
N LEU A 175 -3.99 7.83 13.04
CA LEU A 175 -3.97 6.88 11.95
C LEU A 175 -5.14 7.12 10.99
N SER A 176 -4.98 6.69 9.73
CA SER A 176 -6.08 6.68 8.78
C SER A 176 -7.20 5.73 9.26
N ALA A 177 -8.44 5.99 8.84
CA ALA A 177 -9.60 5.19 9.24
C ALA A 177 -9.49 3.69 8.86
N GLY A 178 -8.60 3.33 7.92
CA GLY A 178 -8.33 1.95 7.54
C GLY A 178 -7.59 1.14 8.61
N TYR A 179 -6.83 1.79 9.49
CA TYR A 179 -6.04 1.14 10.54
C TYR A 179 -6.82 0.94 11.83
N SER A 180 -7.92 0.18 11.74
CA SER A 180 -8.75 -0.16 12.89
C SER A 180 -8.12 -1.26 13.76
N GLU A 181 -8.67 -1.44 14.97
CA GLU A 181 -8.34 -2.58 15.83
C GLU A 181 -8.63 -3.93 15.13
N SER A 182 -9.76 -4.01 14.42
CA SER A 182 -10.14 -5.23 13.67
C SER A 182 -9.17 -5.51 12.51
N PHE A 183 -8.68 -4.47 11.83
CA PHE A 183 -7.65 -4.59 10.81
C PHE A 183 -6.37 -5.19 11.39
N MET A 184 -5.88 -4.65 12.52
CA MET A 184 -4.66 -5.13 13.17
C MET A 184 -4.78 -6.60 13.62
N LYS A 185 -5.92 -6.98 14.21
CA LYS A 185 -6.23 -8.36 14.62
C LYS A 185 -6.25 -9.30 13.41
N SER A 186 -6.92 -8.90 12.33
CA SER A 186 -6.98 -9.69 11.10
C SER A 186 -5.60 -9.88 10.45
N GLN A 187 -4.76 -8.84 10.43
CA GLN A 187 -3.38 -8.93 9.91
C GLN A 187 -2.53 -9.91 10.72
N TRP A 188 -2.62 -9.83 12.05
CA TRP A 188 -1.89 -10.74 12.94
C TRP A 188 -2.34 -12.18 12.75
N GLU A 189 -3.65 -12.44 12.72
CA GLU A 189 -4.20 -13.79 12.56
C GLU A 189 -3.89 -14.38 11.18
N ASN A 190 -4.01 -13.59 10.12
CA ASN A 190 -3.65 -14.03 8.78
C ASN A 190 -2.14 -14.33 8.67
N CYS A 191 -1.29 -13.56 9.36
CA CYS A 191 0.14 -13.85 9.44
C CYS A 191 0.42 -15.13 10.22
N ARG A 192 -0.31 -15.39 11.32
CA ARG A 192 -0.20 -16.62 12.12
C ARG A 192 -0.49 -17.84 11.25
N ILE A 193 -1.63 -17.84 10.57
CA ILE A 193 -2.09 -18.97 9.74
C ILE A 193 -1.25 -19.10 8.47
N GLY A 194 -1.06 -18.00 7.74
CA GLY A 194 -0.57 -18.04 6.35
C GLY A 194 0.94 -17.86 6.17
N TYR A 195 1.66 -17.41 7.20
CA TYR A 195 3.11 -17.13 7.11
C TYR A 195 3.93 -17.86 8.16
N HIS A 196 3.48 -17.83 9.42
CA HIS A 196 4.20 -18.49 10.50
C HIS A 196 3.85 -19.99 10.56
N GLY A 197 2.59 -20.32 10.36
CA GLY A 197 2.04 -21.67 10.56
C GLY A 197 1.21 -21.71 11.84
N GLU A 198 0.01 -22.29 11.75
CA GLU A 198 -0.95 -22.32 12.87
C GLU A 198 -0.38 -23.01 14.11
N ASP A 199 0.40 -24.08 13.91
CA ASP A 199 0.98 -24.90 14.98
C ASP A 199 2.40 -24.44 15.42
N GLU A 200 2.97 -23.43 14.76
CA GLU A 200 4.32 -22.96 15.05
C GLU A 200 4.36 -22.06 16.28
N LEU A 201 5.41 -22.24 17.10
CA LEU A 201 5.58 -21.46 18.32
C LEU A 201 5.80 -19.99 17.99
N LEU A 202 4.96 -19.13 18.57
CA LEU A 202 5.10 -17.69 18.47
C LEU A 202 6.27 -17.19 19.32
N TRP A 203 6.85 -16.06 18.91
CA TRP A 203 7.95 -15.44 19.61
C TRP A 203 7.47 -14.76 20.91
N GLN A 204 8.11 -15.12 22.02
CA GLN A 204 7.77 -14.64 23.36
C GLN A 204 8.98 -14.06 24.14
N ASN A 205 10.18 -14.11 23.56
CA ASN A 205 11.43 -13.80 24.26
C ASN A 205 11.76 -12.31 24.20
N ALA A 206 11.05 -11.54 25.03
CA ALA A 206 11.34 -10.12 25.27
C ALA A 206 12.34 -9.95 26.42
#